data_AF-K2QGL5-F1
#
_entry.id   AF-K2QGL5-F1
#
_cell.length_a   1.000
_cell.length_b   1.000
_cell.length_c   1.000
_cell.angle_alpha   90.00
_cell.angle_beta   90.00
_cell.angle_gamma   90.00
#
_symmetry.space_group_name_H-M   'P 1'
#
loop_
_entity.id
_entity.type
_entity.pdbx_description
1 polymer ?
#
loop_
_entity_poly.entity_id
_entity_poly.type
_entity_poly.pdbx_seq_one_letter_code
_entity_poly.pdbx_strand_id
1 'polypeptide(L)'
;NRMKLKHKSYLFRIYPSKEQESLLSKHFGHCRFVFNRFLNERIERYLNEKTSLNYYDNAITLTELKKDDEFVWLKEVNSQSLQASIRNLDIAYKNFFNKQNKFPRFKSKFDRQSFKVPQNVSVEDGKLVIPKFKEGIKLILHRQMEGKLLFATISKSTTGKYYVSITCEVEHKPFGKTNKYVGVDTGIKELATLSDGSSYENIKPLKTKLKKLKYEQRQLSKKQKGSQSRNKQKRKLTLVYEQITNIRKDYLHKIS
;
A
#
# COMPACT_ATOMS: atom_id res chain seq x y z
N ASN A 1 -12.55 -9.93 -31.50
CA ASN A 1 -12.23 -9.26 -30.22
C ASN A 1 -11.18 -10.04 -29.45
N ARG A 2 -9.91 -9.61 -29.42
CA ARG A 2 -8.87 -10.26 -28.61
C ARG A 2 -9.19 -10.09 -27.13
N MET A 3 -9.31 -11.20 -26.39
CA MET A 3 -9.39 -11.19 -24.93
C MET A 3 -8.15 -10.46 -24.39
N LYS A 4 -8.36 -9.42 -23.57
CA LYS A 4 -7.26 -8.71 -22.91
C LYS A 4 -7.23 -9.13 -21.44
N LEU A 5 -6.08 -9.63 -21.02
CA LEU A 5 -5.80 -9.86 -19.60
C LEU A 5 -5.66 -8.49 -18.92
N LYS A 6 -6.37 -8.31 -17.80
CA LYS A 6 -6.26 -7.11 -16.95
C LYS A 6 -5.95 -7.54 -15.52
N HIS A 7 -5.10 -6.78 -14.85
CA HIS A 7 -4.87 -6.95 -13.42
C HIS A 7 -5.94 -6.20 -12.62
N LYS A 8 -6.67 -6.91 -11.77
CA LYS A 8 -7.67 -6.36 -10.84
C LYS A 8 -7.20 -6.61 -9.41
N SER A 9 -7.13 -5.54 -8.61
CA SER A 9 -6.71 -5.64 -7.21
C SER A 9 -7.91 -5.53 -6.28
N TYR A 10 -8.04 -6.50 -5.38
CA TYR A 10 -9.08 -6.58 -4.36
C TYR A 10 -8.49 -6.26 -2.99
N LEU A 11 -9.00 -5.21 -2.35
CA LEU A 11 -8.61 -4.83 -1.00
C LEU A 11 -9.56 -5.45 0.02
N PHE A 12 -9.02 -6.22 0.96
CA PHE A 12 -9.73 -6.87 2.07
C PHE A 12 -9.11 -6.51 3.42
N ARG A 13 -9.93 -6.59 4.48
CA ARG A 13 -9.49 -6.41 5.86
C ARG A 13 -9.05 -7.76 6.44
N ILE A 14 -7.90 -7.75 7.13
CA ILE A 14 -7.36 -8.94 7.80
C ILE A 14 -7.22 -8.68 9.30
N TYR A 15 -7.29 -9.76 10.09
CA TYR A 15 -7.27 -9.76 11.54
C TYR A 15 -6.21 -10.75 12.03
N PRO A 16 -4.94 -10.32 12.05
CA PRO A 16 -3.85 -11.16 12.56
C PRO A 16 -3.97 -11.42 14.07
N SER A 17 -3.49 -12.59 14.50
CA SER A 17 -3.23 -12.87 15.93
C SER A 17 -2.04 -12.03 16.45
N LYS A 18 -1.82 -11.97 17.76
CA LYS A 18 -0.69 -11.22 18.36
C LYS A 18 0.67 -11.68 17.81
N GLU A 19 0.83 -12.99 17.64
CA GLU A 19 2.05 -13.58 17.07
C GLU A 19 2.22 -13.20 15.61
N GLN A 20 1.14 -13.28 14.82
CA GLN A 20 1.13 -12.84 13.43
C GLN A 20 1.42 -11.34 13.31
N GLU A 21 0.92 -10.49 14.22
CA GLU A 21 1.24 -9.05 14.25
C GLU A 21 2.72 -8.78 14.49
N SER A 22 3.36 -9.54 15.38
CA SER A 22 4.80 -9.48 15.61
C SER A 22 5.56 -9.82 14.33
N LEU A 23 5.20 -10.93 13.69
CA LEU A 23 5.83 -11.37 12.44
C LEU A 23 5.58 -10.39 11.28
N LEU A 24 4.38 -9.81 11.15
CA LEU A 24 4.08 -8.75 10.18
C LEU A 24 4.93 -7.51 10.43
N SER A 25 5.12 -7.13 11.70
CA SER A 25 5.96 -6.00 12.09
C SER A 25 7.43 -6.22 11.70
N LYS A 26 7.95 -7.44 11.89
CA LYS A 26 9.26 -7.87 11.39
C LYS A 26 9.32 -7.74 9.86
N HIS A 27 8.34 -8.27 9.12
CA HIS A 27 8.29 -8.14 7.65
C HIS A 27 8.33 -6.68 7.18
N PHE A 28 7.56 -5.77 7.80
CA PHE A 28 7.61 -4.34 7.46
C PHE A 28 8.99 -3.74 7.76
N GLY A 29 9.58 -4.08 8.91
CA GLY A 29 10.89 -3.60 9.33
C GLY A 29 12.00 -4.05 8.38
N HIS A 30 12.04 -5.34 8.05
CA HIS A 30 13.10 -5.94 7.24
C HIS A 30 13.01 -5.46 5.79
N CYS A 31 11.82 -5.39 5.20
CA CYS A 31 11.62 -4.83 3.87
C CYS A 31 12.00 -3.33 3.81
N ARG A 32 11.72 -2.57 4.87
CA ARG A 32 12.13 -1.16 4.98
C ARG A 32 13.65 -1.02 5.05
N PHE A 33 14.30 -1.82 5.89
CA PHE A 33 15.75 -1.84 6.02
C PHE A 33 16.41 -2.14 4.67
N VAL A 34 16.00 -3.23 4.02
CA VAL A 34 16.51 -3.62 2.69
C VAL A 34 16.35 -2.49 1.67
N PHE A 35 15.17 -1.86 1.62
CA PHE A 35 14.95 -0.73 0.70
C PHE A 35 15.90 0.45 0.99
N ASN A 36 16.03 0.83 2.26
CA ASN A 36 16.83 2.00 2.65
C ASN A 36 18.33 1.74 2.48
N ARG A 37 18.81 0.55 2.84
CA ARG A 37 20.22 0.16 2.69
C ARG A 37 20.64 0.24 1.23
N PHE A 38 19.89 -0.40 0.33
CA PHE A 38 20.22 -0.40 -1.09
C PHE A 38 19.96 0.94 -1.78
N LEU A 39 19.05 1.78 -1.25
CA LEU A 39 18.94 3.16 -1.71
C LEU A 39 20.20 3.95 -1.32
N ASN A 40 20.69 3.80 -0.09
CA ASN A 40 21.91 4.46 0.38
C ASN A 40 23.13 4.03 -0.43
N GLU A 41 23.30 2.73 -0.61
CA GLU A 41 24.42 2.14 -1.37
C GLU A 41 24.45 2.65 -2.82
N ARG A 42 23.29 2.72 -3.48
CA ARG A 42 23.20 3.31 -4.83
C ARG A 42 23.56 4.80 -4.86
N ILE A 43 23.16 5.55 -3.83
CA ILE A 43 23.50 6.99 -3.71
C ILE A 43 25.01 7.15 -3.51
N GLU A 44 25.59 6.43 -2.55
CA GLU A 44 27.04 6.49 -2.25
C GLU A 44 27.87 6.07 -3.46
N ARG A 45 27.50 4.97 -4.11
CA ARG A 45 28.20 4.49 -5.31
C ARG A 45 28.15 5.50 -6.45
N TYR A 46 27.00 6.14 -6.66
CA TYR A 46 26.89 7.18 -7.67
C TYR A 46 27.67 8.45 -7.30
N LEU A 47 27.75 8.82 -6.02
CA LEU A 47 28.53 9.96 -5.56
C LEU A 47 30.04 9.74 -5.76
N ASN A 48 30.52 8.52 -5.49
CA ASN A 48 31.95 8.17 -5.52
C ASN A 48 32.44 7.74 -6.92
N GLU A 49 31.73 6.82 -7.57
CA GLU A 49 32.17 6.14 -8.80
C GLU A 49 31.39 6.60 -10.05
N LYS A 50 30.30 7.36 -9.89
CA LYS A 50 29.33 7.71 -10.97
C LYS A 50 28.70 6.49 -11.65
N THR A 51 28.77 5.31 -11.03
CA THR A 51 28.12 4.08 -11.50
C THR A 51 26.79 3.85 -10.76
N SER A 52 25.90 3.05 -11.35
CA SER A 52 24.60 2.71 -10.77
C SER A 52 24.44 1.20 -10.65
N LEU A 53 23.99 0.74 -9.48
CA LEU A 53 23.60 -0.65 -9.26
C LEU A 53 22.20 -0.92 -9.81
N ASN A 54 22.00 -2.13 -10.31
CA ASN A 54 20.71 -2.63 -10.77
C ASN A 54 20.08 -3.59 -9.74
N TYR A 55 18.98 -4.24 -10.10
CA TYR A 55 18.32 -5.22 -9.22
C TYR A 55 19.18 -6.44 -8.91
N TYR A 56 19.89 -6.98 -9.90
CA TYR A 56 20.69 -8.19 -9.80
C TYR A 56 21.88 -7.98 -8.85
N ASP A 57 22.58 -6.86 -8.97
CA ASP A 57 23.70 -6.50 -8.07
C ASP A 57 23.23 -6.51 -6.62
N ASN A 58 22.17 -5.73 -6.32
CA ASN A 58 21.59 -5.67 -4.98
C ASN A 58 21.05 -7.03 -4.49
N ALA A 59 20.58 -7.90 -5.40
CA ALA A 59 20.07 -9.22 -5.03
C ALA A 59 21.19 -10.19 -4.64
N ILE A 60 22.36 -10.10 -5.29
CA ILE A 60 23.58 -10.82 -4.92
C ILE A 60 24.04 -10.35 -3.54
N THR A 61 24.20 -9.04 -3.36
CA THR A 61 24.57 -8.44 -2.06
C THR A 61 23.59 -8.82 -0.96
N LEU A 62 22.27 -8.82 -1.22
CA LEU A 62 21.28 -9.28 -0.23
C LEU A 62 21.49 -10.74 0.19
N THR A 63 21.96 -11.58 -0.72
CA THR A 63 22.20 -13.01 -0.45
C THR A 63 23.43 -13.18 0.43
N GLU A 64 24.49 -12.41 0.18
CA GLU A 64 25.69 -12.35 1.01
C GLU A 64 25.40 -11.79 2.39
N LEU A 65 24.66 -10.68 2.46
CA LEU A 65 24.24 -10.08 3.72
C LEU A 65 23.51 -11.06 4.62
N LYS A 66 22.70 -11.96 4.08
CA LYS A 66 22.01 -12.96 4.92
C LYS A 66 22.94 -14.01 5.53
N LYS A 67 24.17 -14.15 5.04
CA LYS A 67 25.18 -15.07 5.58
C LYS A 67 25.94 -14.46 6.76
N ASP A 68 26.05 -13.14 6.79
CA ASP A 68 26.67 -12.38 7.87
C ASP A 68 25.85 -12.47 9.16
N ASP A 69 26.52 -12.78 10.28
CA ASP A 69 25.94 -12.96 11.61
C ASP A 69 25.15 -11.73 12.07
N GLU A 70 25.60 -10.52 11.70
CA GLU A 70 24.92 -9.27 12.02
C GLU A 70 23.52 -9.14 11.38
N PHE A 71 23.31 -9.81 10.24
CA PHE A 71 22.11 -9.69 9.42
C PHE A 71 21.33 -11.00 9.28
N VAL A 72 21.64 -12.02 10.08
CA VAL A 72 20.93 -13.31 10.11
C VAL A 72 19.42 -13.13 10.32
N TRP A 73 18.99 -12.09 11.05
CA TRP A 73 17.58 -11.76 11.27
C TRP A 73 16.79 -11.52 9.97
N LEU A 74 17.44 -11.21 8.84
CA LEU A 74 16.79 -11.15 7.53
C LEU A 74 16.21 -12.50 7.06
N LYS A 75 16.67 -13.63 7.61
CA LYS A 75 16.15 -14.98 7.31
C LYS A 75 14.82 -15.29 8.01
N GLU A 76 14.44 -14.50 9.03
CA GLU A 76 13.18 -14.71 9.76
C GLU A 76 11.95 -14.51 8.86
N VAL A 77 12.03 -13.60 7.89
CA VAL A 77 10.92 -13.19 7.02
C VAL A 77 10.98 -13.87 5.65
N ASN A 78 9.90 -13.78 4.88
CA ASN A 78 9.88 -14.31 3.51
C ASN A 78 10.96 -13.64 2.63
N SER A 79 11.89 -14.44 2.10
CA SER A 79 12.99 -13.98 1.25
C SER A 79 12.51 -13.25 0.00
N GLN A 80 11.38 -13.69 -0.57
CA GLN A 80 10.80 -13.09 -1.76
C GLN A 80 10.21 -11.71 -1.50
N SER A 81 9.73 -11.45 -0.28
CA SER A 81 9.28 -10.12 0.14
C SER A 81 10.44 -9.12 0.20
N LEU A 82 11.63 -9.57 0.62
CA LEU A 82 12.84 -8.76 0.62
C LEU A 82 13.29 -8.42 -0.81
N GLN A 83 13.33 -9.42 -1.70
CA GLN A 83 13.63 -9.23 -3.11
C GLN A 83 12.59 -8.30 -3.79
N ALA A 84 11.31 -8.43 -3.46
CA ALA A 84 10.28 -7.52 -3.94
C ALA A 84 10.52 -6.07 -3.49
N SER A 85 11.13 -5.85 -2.31
CA SER A 85 11.54 -4.51 -1.86
C SER A 85 12.61 -3.90 -2.76
N ILE A 86 13.59 -4.70 -3.20
CA ILE A 86 14.62 -4.29 -4.17
C ILE A 86 13.98 -4.00 -5.53
N ARG A 87 13.05 -4.84 -6.01
CA ARG A 87 12.31 -4.58 -7.27
C ARG A 87 11.53 -3.26 -7.21
N ASN A 88 10.92 -2.95 -6.07
CA ASN A 88 10.23 -1.68 -5.89
C ASN A 88 11.19 -0.48 -5.94
N LEU A 89 12.44 -0.64 -5.46
CA LEU A 89 13.48 0.39 -5.60
C LEU A 89 13.85 0.58 -7.07
N ASP A 90 14.04 -0.51 -7.82
CA ASP A 90 14.35 -0.47 -9.25
C ASP A 90 13.25 0.23 -10.06
N ILE A 91 11.97 -0.09 -9.79
CA ILE A 91 10.81 0.59 -10.38
C ILE A 91 10.83 2.08 -10.03
N ALA A 92 11.17 2.45 -8.79
CA ALA A 92 11.22 3.85 -8.38
C ALA A 92 12.31 4.64 -9.13
N TYR A 93 13.49 4.04 -9.35
CA TYR A 93 14.56 4.61 -10.18
C TYR A 93 14.11 4.73 -11.65
N LYS A 94 13.53 3.68 -12.24
CA LYS A 94 13.00 3.73 -13.62
C LYS A 94 11.98 4.85 -13.80
N ASN A 95 11.03 4.98 -12.87
CA ASN A 95 10.02 6.03 -12.92
C ASN A 95 10.62 7.43 -12.75
N PHE A 96 11.70 7.56 -11.97
CA PHE A 96 12.45 8.81 -11.84
C PHE A 96 13.13 9.21 -13.16
N PHE A 97 13.86 8.28 -13.79
CA PHE A 97 14.52 8.54 -15.08
C PHE A 97 13.53 8.80 -16.21
N ASN A 98 12.36 8.15 -16.18
CA ASN A 98 11.25 8.42 -17.11
C ASN A 98 10.52 9.73 -16.81
N LYS A 99 10.99 10.55 -15.86
CA LYS A 99 10.37 11.83 -15.44
C LYS A 99 8.93 11.70 -14.95
N GLN A 100 8.51 10.50 -14.54
CA GLN A 100 7.16 10.25 -14.03
C GLN A 100 7.05 10.57 -12.54
N ASN A 101 8.13 10.35 -11.79
CA ASN A 101 8.19 10.54 -10.34
C ASN A 101 9.46 11.29 -9.92
N LYS A 102 9.44 11.83 -8.69
CA LYS A 102 10.65 12.37 -8.04
C LYS A 102 11.59 11.25 -7.61
N PHE A 103 12.84 11.62 -7.31
CA PHE A 103 13.87 10.69 -6.84
C PHE A 103 13.38 9.86 -5.63
N PRO A 104 13.74 8.56 -5.54
CA PRO A 104 13.34 7.70 -4.43
C PRO A 104 13.77 8.27 -3.08
N ARG A 105 12.90 8.16 -2.06
CA ARG A 105 13.17 8.64 -0.70
C ARG A 105 13.28 7.48 0.27
N PHE A 106 14.09 7.66 1.31
CA PHE A 106 14.17 6.72 2.42
C PHE A 106 12.78 6.50 3.05
N LYS A 107 12.44 5.23 3.29
CA LYS A 107 11.21 4.82 3.94
C LYS A 107 11.32 5.02 5.45
N SER A 108 10.27 5.55 6.06
CA SER A 108 10.17 5.74 7.52
C SER A 108 9.31 4.65 8.17
N LYS A 109 9.57 4.36 9.46
CA LYS A 109 8.69 3.51 10.29
C LYS A 109 7.32 4.14 10.53
N PHE A 110 7.24 5.46 10.47
CA PHE A 110 6.03 6.22 10.74
C PHE A 110 5.19 6.53 9.50
N ASP A 111 5.66 6.10 8.33
CA ASP A 111 4.95 6.20 7.06
C ASP A 111 4.18 4.90 6.76
N ARG A 112 3.63 4.76 5.54
CA ARG A 112 2.95 3.57 5.05
C ARG A 112 3.82 2.31 5.27
N GLN A 113 3.32 1.43 6.11
CA GLN A 113 3.91 0.11 6.34
C GLN A 113 3.26 -0.90 5.41
N SER A 114 4.04 -1.45 4.48
CA SER A 114 3.57 -2.49 3.57
C SER A 114 4.72 -3.36 3.06
N PHE A 115 4.41 -4.62 2.76
CA PHE A 115 5.30 -5.52 2.01
C PHE A 115 4.50 -6.29 0.96
N LYS A 116 5.18 -6.68 -0.12
CA LYS A 116 4.62 -7.45 -1.23
C LYS A 116 5.05 -8.91 -1.10
N VAL A 117 4.11 -9.82 -1.26
CA VAL A 117 4.33 -11.27 -1.38
C VAL A 117 4.09 -11.62 -2.85
N PRO A 118 5.13 -11.90 -3.64
CA PRO A 118 5.00 -11.99 -5.10
C PRO A 118 4.38 -13.30 -5.59
N GLN A 119 4.36 -14.36 -4.79
CA GLN A 119 3.82 -15.69 -5.14
C GLN A 119 3.48 -16.48 -3.88
N ASN A 120 2.91 -17.68 -4.06
CA ASN A 120 2.49 -18.59 -2.97
C ASN A 120 1.47 -17.94 -2.03
N VAL A 121 0.50 -17.25 -2.62
CA VAL A 121 -0.60 -16.62 -1.91
C VAL A 121 -1.87 -17.39 -2.26
N SER A 122 -2.54 -17.92 -1.25
CA SER A 122 -3.86 -18.53 -1.38
C SER A 122 -4.84 -17.94 -0.36
N VAL A 123 -6.12 -18.10 -0.64
CA VAL A 123 -7.20 -17.77 0.29
C VAL A 123 -8.06 -19.01 0.45
N GLU A 124 -8.04 -19.58 1.65
CA GLU A 124 -8.67 -20.85 2.00
C GLU A 124 -9.49 -20.62 3.27
N ASP A 125 -10.76 -21.04 3.29
CA ASP A 125 -11.66 -20.96 4.45
C ASP A 125 -11.71 -19.59 5.15
N GLY A 126 -11.70 -18.50 4.37
CA GLY A 126 -11.70 -17.14 4.90
C GLY A 126 -10.39 -16.74 5.61
N LYS A 127 -9.28 -17.43 5.32
CA LYS A 127 -7.94 -17.10 5.78
C LYS A 127 -7.01 -16.84 4.60
N LEU A 128 -6.14 -15.85 4.77
CA LEU A 128 -5.04 -15.56 3.84
C LEU A 128 -3.83 -16.41 4.22
N VAL A 129 -3.45 -17.34 3.35
CA VAL A 129 -2.25 -18.16 3.52
C VAL A 129 -1.13 -17.58 2.66
N ILE A 130 -0.02 -17.26 3.30
CA ILE A 130 1.19 -16.71 2.67
C ILE A 130 2.44 -17.33 3.30
N PRO A 131 3.61 -17.25 2.66
CA PRO A 131 4.84 -17.82 3.21
C PRO A 131 5.12 -17.24 4.61
N LYS A 132 5.56 -18.11 5.54
CA LYS A 132 5.76 -17.85 6.98
C LYS A 132 4.48 -17.68 7.82
N PHE A 133 3.29 -17.66 7.21
CA PHE A 133 1.99 -17.61 7.91
C PHE A 133 1.15 -18.85 7.56
N LYS A 134 1.65 -20.04 7.93
CA LYS A 134 1.04 -21.32 7.54
C LYS A 134 -0.36 -21.53 8.13
N GLU A 135 -0.62 -21.03 9.33
CA GLU A 135 -1.96 -21.10 9.98
C GLU A 135 -3.03 -20.25 9.28
N GLY A 136 -2.60 -19.37 8.37
CA GLY A 136 -3.44 -18.39 7.71
C GLY A 136 -3.80 -17.21 8.61
N ILE A 137 -3.97 -16.04 8.00
CA ILE A 137 -4.42 -14.83 8.67
C ILE A 137 -5.92 -14.66 8.42
N LYS A 138 -6.73 -14.51 9.46
CA LYS A 138 -8.18 -14.30 9.32
C LYS A 138 -8.47 -13.14 8.38
N LEU A 139 -9.30 -13.37 7.36
CA LEU A 139 -9.61 -12.43 6.30
C LEU A 139 -11.13 -12.31 6.14
N ILE A 140 -11.63 -11.09 5.99
CA ILE A 140 -13.06 -10.88 5.68
C ILE A 140 -13.20 -10.75 4.16
N LEU A 141 -13.75 -11.80 3.53
CA LEU A 141 -14.15 -11.79 2.12
C LEU A 141 -15.53 -11.15 2.00
N HIS A 142 -15.57 -9.84 1.75
CA HIS A 142 -16.83 -9.13 1.46
C HIS A 142 -17.19 -9.12 -0.04
N ARG A 143 -16.38 -9.75 -0.89
CA ARG A 143 -16.62 -9.92 -2.33
C ARG A 143 -15.80 -11.09 -2.86
N GLN A 144 -16.34 -11.79 -3.86
CA GLN A 144 -15.61 -12.85 -4.56
C GLN A 144 -14.49 -12.24 -5.43
N MET A 145 -13.37 -12.96 -5.49
CA MET A 145 -12.25 -12.62 -6.37
C MET A 145 -12.42 -13.39 -7.67
N GLU A 146 -12.22 -12.70 -8.79
CA GLU A 146 -12.27 -13.30 -10.12
C GLU A 146 -10.84 -13.47 -10.63
N GLY A 147 -10.62 -14.49 -11.45
CA GLY A 147 -9.36 -14.72 -12.14
C GLY A 147 -8.25 -15.35 -11.29
N LYS A 148 -7.06 -15.42 -11.87
CA LYS A 148 -5.90 -16.09 -11.27
C LYS A 148 -5.18 -15.17 -10.30
N LEU A 149 -5.00 -15.62 -9.06
CA LEU A 149 -4.25 -14.85 -8.06
C LEU A 149 -2.77 -14.77 -8.44
N LEU A 150 -2.23 -13.55 -8.56
CA LEU A 150 -0.82 -13.30 -8.87
C LEU A 150 0.01 -13.04 -7.61
N PHE A 151 -0.33 -11.98 -6.87
CA PHE A 151 0.44 -11.56 -5.71
C PHE A 151 -0.44 -10.82 -4.70
N ALA A 152 0.02 -10.74 -3.46
CA ALA A 152 -0.61 -9.96 -2.40
C ALA A 152 0.32 -8.85 -1.90
N THR A 153 -0.27 -7.75 -1.47
CA THR A 153 0.44 -6.71 -0.70
C THR A 153 -0.27 -6.51 0.62
N ILE A 154 0.44 -6.77 1.71
CA ILE A 154 -0.08 -6.53 3.06
C ILE A 154 0.34 -5.14 3.50
N SER A 155 -0.58 -4.43 4.13
CA SER A 155 -0.35 -3.07 4.63
C SER A 155 -1.00 -2.85 5.98
N LYS A 156 -0.40 -1.96 6.78
CA LYS A 156 -0.93 -1.50 8.06
C LYS A 156 -1.31 -0.03 7.95
N SER A 157 -2.56 0.28 8.29
CA SER A 157 -3.02 1.66 8.41
C SER A 157 -2.36 2.32 9.62
N THR A 158 -2.31 3.65 9.58
CA THR A 158 -1.84 4.49 10.70
C THR A 158 -2.71 4.35 11.95
N THR A 159 -3.91 3.78 11.84
CA THR A 159 -4.81 3.46 12.96
C THR A 159 -4.63 2.05 13.51
N GLY A 160 -3.71 1.26 12.92
CA GLY A 160 -3.36 -0.09 13.37
C GLY A 160 -4.15 -1.20 12.71
N LYS A 161 -4.99 -0.90 11.70
CA LYS A 161 -5.75 -1.92 10.97
C LYS A 161 -4.89 -2.53 9.87
N TYR A 162 -5.05 -3.82 9.64
CA TYR A 162 -4.33 -4.54 8.60
C TYR A 162 -5.23 -4.78 7.39
N TYR A 163 -4.63 -4.64 6.21
CA TYR A 163 -5.30 -4.87 4.94
C TYR A 163 -4.41 -5.70 4.03
N VAL A 164 -5.04 -6.53 3.21
CA VAL A 164 -4.39 -7.21 2.09
C VAL A 164 -4.98 -6.72 0.78
N SER A 165 -4.12 -6.36 -0.17
CA SER A 165 -4.47 -6.10 -1.56
C SER A 165 -4.05 -7.30 -2.39
N ILE A 166 -5.01 -8.12 -2.80
CA ILE A 166 -4.79 -9.31 -3.62
C ILE A 166 -4.97 -8.92 -5.08
N THR A 167 -3.96 -9.14 -5.91
CA THR A 167 -4.02 -8.83 -7.34
C THR A 167 -4.26 -10.10 -8.12
N CYS A 168 -5.33 -10.11 -8.90
CA CYS A 168 -5.72 -11.21 -9.76
C CYS A 168 -5.61 -10.78 -11.24
N GLU A 169 -5.24 -11.74 -12.08
CA GLU A 169 -5.30 -11.62 -13.53
C GLU A 169 -6.68 -12.09 -14.00
N VAL A 170 -7.44 -11.19 -14.61
CA VAL A 170 -8.81 -11.42 -15.05
C VAL A 170 -8.90 -11.24 -16.56
N GLU A 171 -9.59 -12.17 -17.21
CA GLU A 171 -9.99 -12.02 -18.59
C GLU A 171 -11.06 -10.94 -18.70
N HIS A 172 -10.70 -9.79 -19.27
CA HIS A 172 -11.65 -8.71 -19.47
C HIS A 172 -12.26 -8.81 -20.86
N LYS A 173 -13.54 -9.16 -20.91
CA LYS A 173 -14.38 -8.99 -22.09
C LYS A 173 -14.93 -7.56 -22.09
N PRO A 174 -14.45 -6.66 -22.97
CA PRO A 174 -15.02 -5.32 -23.05
C PRO A 174 -16.48 -5.45 -23.52
N PHE A 175 -17.37 -4.70 -22.87
CA PHE A 175 -18.75 -4.59 -23.35
C PHE A 175 -18.78 -3.94 -24.74
N GLY A 176 -19.78 -4.31 -25.54
CA GLY A 176 -20.04 -3.68 -26.83
C GLY A 176 -20.27 -2.17 -26.66
N LYS A 177 -19.74 -1.36 -27.56
CA LYS A 177 -20.02 0.09 -27.55
C LYS A 177 -21.49 0.32 -27.85
N THR A 178 -22.17 1.08 -27.01
CA THR A 178 -23.60 1.41 -27.17
C THR A 178 -23.82 2.65 -28.04
N ASN A 179 -22.77 3.31 -28.51
CA ASN A 179 -22.78 4.60 -29.23
C ASN A 179 -23.53 5.75 -28.51
N LYS A 180 -23.85 5.58 -27.22
CA LYS A 180 -24.38 6.63 -26.37
C LYS A 180 -23.21 7.39 -25.73
N TYR A 181 -23.32 8.71 -25.71
CA TYR A 181 -22.36 9.59 -25.08
C TYR A 181 -23.06 10.32 -23.94
N VAL A 182 -22.40 10.37 -22.78
CA VAL A 182 -22.85 11.17 -21.63
C VAL A 182 -21.70 12.09 -21.28
N GLY A 183 -21.97 13.40 -21.33
CA GLY A 183 -21.04 14.41 -20.82
C GLY A 183 -21.05 14.38 -19.30
N VAL A 184 -19.86 14.39 -18.69
CA VAL A 184 -19.69 14.43 -17.23
C VAL A 184 -19.06 15.78 -16.88
N ASP A 185 -19.84 16.67 -16.28
CA ASP A 185 -19.31 17.90 -15.69
C ASP A 185 -19.04 17.67 -14.20
N THR A 186 -17.88 18.09 -13.70
CA THR A 186 -17.48 17.87 -12.29
C THR A 186 -17.31 19.21 -11.60
N GLY A 187 -18.05 19.43 -10.52
CA GLY A 187 -18.14 20.73 -9.86
C GLY A 187 -17.65 20.76 -8.42
N ILE A 188 -17.68 21.96 -7.83
CA ILE A 188 -17.50 22.17 -6.39
C ILE A 188 -18.84 22.01 -5.66
N LYS A 189 -19.94 22.40 -6.33
CA LYS A 189 -21.30 22.33 -5.79
C LYS A 189 -21.78 20.88 -5.78
N GLU A 190 -21.77 20.23 -6.94
CA GLU A 190 -22.08 18.82 -7.19
C GLU A 190 -20.81 18.05 -7.54
N LEU A 191 -20.76 16.76 -7.20
CA LEU A 191 -19.60 15.92 -7.51
C LEU A 191 -19.50 15.69 -9.02
N ALA A 192 -20.61 15.33 -9.65
CA ALA A 192 -20.72 15.16 -11.09
C ALA A 192 -22.16 15.41 -11.56
N THR A 193 -22.33 16.12 -12.66
CA THR A 193 -23.60 16.36 -13.35
C THR A 193 -23.50 15.75 -14.74
N LEU A 194 -24.45 14.88 -15.08
CA LEU A 194 -24.48 14.15 -16.34
C LEU A 194 -25.38 14.88 -17.34
N SER A 195 -25.02 14.82 -18.62
CA SER A 195 -25.83 15.41 -19.70
C SER A 195 -27.21 14.75 -19.88
N ASP A 196 -27.45 13.61 -19.23
CA ASP A 196 -28.76 12.94 -19.17
C ASP A 196 -29.68 13.50 -18.07
N GLY A 197 -29.24 14.54 -17.35
CA GLY A 197 -30.00 15.21 -16.29
C GLY A 197 -29.79 14.63 -14.90
N SER A 198 -29.05 13.52 -14.75
CA SER A 198 -28.71 12.98 -13.43
C SER A 198 -27.55 13.76 -12.78
N SER A 199 -27.58 13.86 -11.45
CA SER A 199 -26.53 14.54 -10.68
C SER A 199 -26.13 13.74 -9.44
N TYR A 200 -24.86 13.86 -9.08
CA TYR A 200 -24.26 13.24 -7.92
C TYR A 200 -23.86 14.33 -6.92
N GLU A 201 -24.41 14.27 -5.71
CA GLU A 201 -24.15 15.25 -4.67
C GLU A 201 -22.68 15.25 -4.19
N ASN A 202 -22.11 16.42 -3.94
CA ASN A 202 -20.84 16.51 -3.20
C ASN A 202 -21.08 16.49 -1.68
N ILE A 203 -20.93 15.32 -1.07
CA ILE A 203 -21.13 15.07 0.38
C ILE A 203 -20.17 15.81 1.33
N LYS A 204 -19.16 16.54 0.83
CA LYS A 204 -18.26 17.45 1.56
C LYS A 204 -17.84 17.00 2.99
N PRO A 205 -17.38 15.74 3.21
CA PRO A 205 -17.12 15.21 4.56
C PRO A 205 -16.02 15.96 5.32
N LEU A 206 -15.10 16.60 4.59
CA LEU A 206 -14.09 17.48 5.17
C LEU A 206 -14.74 18.66 5.89
N LYS A 207 -15.73 19.32 5.29
CA LYS A 207 -16.41 20.50 5.86
C LYS A 207 -17.06 20.15 7.20
N THR A 208 -17.76 19.01 7.27
CA THR A 208 -18.42 18.52 8.48
C THR A 208 -17.44 18.20 9.60
N LYS A 209 -16.26 17.65 9.26
CA LYS A 209 -15.24 17.23 10.25
C LYS A 209 -14.15 18.28 10.50
N LEU A 210 -14.19 19.42 9.81
CA LEU A 210 -13.13 20.44 9.82
C LEU A 210 -12.87 21.03 11.19
N LYS A 211 -13.93 21.32 11.97
CA LYS A 211 -13.82 21.83 13.36
C LYS A 211 -13.00 20.87 14.23
N LYS A 212 -13.34 19.58 14.20
CA LYS A 212 -12.63 18.53 14.94
C LYS A 212 -11.19 18.39 14.44
N LEU A 213 -10.98 18.39 13.13
CA LEU A 213 -9.65 18.27 12.54
C LEU A 213 -8.72 19.43 12.97
N LYS A 214 -9.20 20.68 12.91
CA LYS A 214 -8.47 21.87 13.40
C LYS A 214 -8.14 21.75 14.88
N TYR A 215 -9.09 21.32 15.70
CA TYR A 215 -8.87 21.12 17.14
C TYR A 215 -7.75 20.10 17.40
N GLU A 216 -7.84 18.91 16.79
CA GLU A 216 -6.87 17.83 17.00
C GLU A 216 -5.46 18.22 16.48
N GLN A 217 -5.38 18.97 15.38
CA GLN A 217 -4.12 19.53 14.86
C GLN A 217 -3.51 20.54 15.84
N ARG A 218 -4.31 21.47 16.38
CA ARG A 218 -3.85 22.45 17.39
C ARG A 218 -3.38 21.77 18.67
N GLN A 219 -4.08 20.72 19.11
CA GLN A 219 -3.63 19.95 20.27
C GLN A 219 -2.32 19.22 19.97
N LEU A 220 -2.13 18.70 18.75
CA LEU A 220 -0.89 18.04 18.33
C LEU A 220 0.29 19.01 18.30
N SER A 221 0.11 20.24 17.80
CA SER A 221 1.20 21.23 17.71
C SER A 221 1.74 21.61 19.07
N LYS A 222 0.88 21.67 20.10
CA LYS A 222 1.25 21.94 21.50
C LYS A 222 2.03 20.80 22.18
N LYS A 223 2.08 19.59 21.62
CA LYS A 223 2.79 18.46 22.25
C LYS A 223 4.26 18.39 21.80
N GLN A 224 5.15 18.13 22.76
CA GLN A 224 6.56 17.91 22.52
C GLN A 224 6.81 16.80 21.48
N LYS A 225 7.67 17.08 20.49
CA LYS A 225 8.07 16.10 19.47
C LYS A 225 8.68 14.86 20.14
N GLY A 226 8.35 13.68 19.65
CA GLY A 226 8.83 12.40 20.22
C GLY A 226 8.09 11.88 21.46
N SER A 227 7.36 12.73 22.19
CA SER A 227 6.67 12.31 23.42
C SER A 227 5.53 11.29 23.16
N GLN A 228 5.28 10.42 24.14
CA GLN A 228 4.15 9.48 24.09
C GLN A 228 2.80 10.20 24.01
N SER A 229 2.68 11.35 24.68
CA SER A 229 1.50 12.23 24.60
C SER A 229 1.26 12.74 23.18
N ARG A 230 2.31 13.09 22.44
CA ARG A 230 2.20 13.45 21.01
C ARG A 230 1.76 12.27 20.16
N ASN A 231 2.27 11.06 20.42
CA ASN A 231 1.85 9.86 19.69
C ASN A 231 0.36 9.53 19.91
N LYS A 232 -0.12 9.63 21.16
CA LYS A 232 -1.55 9.49 21.49
C LYS A 232 -2.40 10.52 20.72
N GLN A 233 -1.96 11.77 20.69
CA GLN A 233 -2.65 12.84 19.98
C GLN A 233 -2.63 12.67 18.45
N LYS A 234 -1.50 12.21 17.89
CA LYS A 234 -1.38 11.89 16.46
C LYS A 234 -2.36 10.79 16.07
N ARG A 235 -2.57 9.77 16.93
CA ARG A 235 -3.57 8.72 16.70
C ARG A 235 -5.00 9.29 16.61
N LYS A 236 -5.38 10.22 17.49
CA LYS A 236 -6.69 10.89 17.44
C LYS A 236 -6.89 11.64 16.13
N LEU A 237 -5.90 12.43 15.71
CA LEU A 237 -5.93 13.14 14.44
C LEU A 237 -6.07 12.17 13.25
N THR A 238 -5.29 11.10 13.25
CA THR A 238 -5.35 10.06 12.21
C THR A 238 -6.72 9.41 12.10
N LEU A 239 -7.40 9.14 13.22
CA LEU A 239 -8.76 8.56 13.19
C LEU A 239 -9.77 9.48 12.48
N VAL A 240 -9.64 10.79 12.65
CA VAL A 240 -10.48 11.76 11.94
C VAL A 240 -10.20 11.74 10.44
N TYR A 241 -8.92 11.72 10.03
CA TYR A 241 -8.54 11.58 8.63
C TYR A 241 -9.02 10.26 8.02
N GLU A 242 -8.91 9.16 8.75
CA GLU A 242 -9.40 7.85 8.32
C GLU A 242 -10.91 7.89 8.10
N GLN A 243 -11.68 8.48 9.03
CA GLN A 243 -13.13 8.63 8.88
C GLN A 243 -13.50 9.41 7.62
N ILE A 244 -12.85 10.56 7.36
CA ILE A 244 -13.09 11.37 6.16
C ILE A 244 -12.77 10.56 4.89
N THR A 245 -11.65 9.83 4.90
CA THR A 245 -11.21 9.01 3.77
C THR A 245 -12.20 7.87 3.50
N ASN A 246 -12.68 7.20 4.55
CA ASN A 246 -13.64 6.11 4.42
C ASN A 246 -14.99 6.60 3.88
N ILE A 247 -15.50 7.74 4.37
CA ILE A 247 -16.74 8.34 3.87
C ILE A 247 -16.61 8.67 2.37
N ARG A 248 -15.50 9.30 1.96
CA ARG A 248 -15.25 9.61 0.55
C ARG A 248 -15.19 8.35 -0.30
N LYS A 249 -14.45 7.34 0.15
CA LYS A 249 -14.31 6.07 -0.58
C LYS A 249 -15.64 5.33 -0.70
N ASP A 250 -16.41 5.25 0.38
CA ASP A 250 -17.73 4.62 0.38
C ASP A 250 -18.67 5.29 -0.62
N TYR A 251 -18.73 6.63 -0.61
CA TYR A 251 -19.54 7.38 -1.55
C TYR A 251 -19.11 7.14 -3.01
N LEU A 252 -17.81 7.25 -3.30
CA LEU A 252 -17.27 6.97 -4.64
C LEU A 252 -17.61 5.56 -5.11
N HIS A 253 -17.50 4.56 -4.21
CA HIS A 253 -17.78 3.17 -4.56
C HIS A 253 -19.26 2.85 -4.81
N LYS A 254 -20.17 3.68 -4.30
CA LYS A 254 -21.62 3.53 -4.51
C LYS A 254 -22.09 4.19 -5.80
N ILE A 255 -21.40 5.23 -6.24
CA ILE A 255 -21.72 5.96 -7.48
C ILE A 255 -20.97 5.41 -8.71
N SER A 256 -19.87 4.69 -8.52
CA SER A 256 -19.04 4.08 -9.58
C SER A 256 -19.26 2.57 -9.68
#